data_AF-A0A8J6QPM5-F1
#
_entry.id   AF-A0A8J6QPM5-F1
#
_cell.length_a   1.000
_cell.length_b   1.000
_cell.length_c   1.000
_cell.angle_alpha   90.00
_cell.angle_beta   90.00
_cell.angle_gamma   90.00
#
_symmetry.space_group_name_H-M   'P 1'
#
loop_
_entity.id
_entity.type
_entity.pdbx_description
1 polymer ?
#
loop_
_entity_poly.entity_id
_entity_poly.type
_entity_poly.pdbx_seq_one_letter_code
_entity_poly.pdbx_strand_id
1 'polypeptide(L)' 'MGLLYELMIETADATTTVQIEANSKEEALEAGQELYPGCRLVLVKPEPGEQL' A
#
# COMPACT_ATOMS: atom_id res chain seq x y z
N MET A 1 15.66 1.56 7.58
CA MET A 1 15.57 0.88 6.28
C MET A 1 14.14 0.40 6.18
N GLY A 2 13.30 1.12 5.43
CA GLY A 2 11.89 0.78 5.27
C GLY A 2 11.70 -0.40 4.30
N LEU A 3 10.54 -1.04 4.37
CA LEU A 3 10.05 -2.04 3.43
C LEU A 3 9.24 -1.32 2.33
N LEU A 4 9.32 -1.81 1.09
CA LEU A 4 8.46 -1.33 0.01
C LEU A 4 7.17 -2.12 0.01
N TYR A 5 6.09 -1.45 0.40
CA TYR A 5 4.73 -1.98 0.38
C TYR A 5 4.05 -1.63 -0.94
N GLU A 6 3.37 -2.60 -1.54
CA GLU A 6 2.64 -2.39 -2.78
C GLU A 6 1.14 -2.28 -2.45
N LEU A 7 0.60 -1.10 -2.66
CA LEU A 7 -0.79 -0.76 -2.41
C LEU A 7 -1.52 -0.67 -3.74
N MET A 8 -2.58 -1.45 -3.87
CA MET A 8 -3.50 -1.36 -4.98
C MET A 8 -4.62 -0.40 -4.61
N ILE A 9 -4.76 0.64 -5.40
CA ILE A 9 -5.81 1.64 -5.29
C ILE A 9 -6.88 1.26 -6.29
N GLU A 10 -8.03 0.85 -5.77
CA GLU A 10 -9.23 0.64 -6.55
C GLU A 10 -10.03 1.94 -6.59
N THR A 11 -10.17 2.48 -7.80
CA THR A 11 -11.04 3.62 -8.10
C THR A 11 -12.25 3.15 -8.90
N ALA A 12 -13.26 4.00 -9.05
CA ALA A 12 -14.49 3.64 -9.78
C ALA A 12 -14.26 3.28 -11.25
N ASP A 13 -13.18 3.78 -11.85
CA ASP A 13 -12.87 3.63 -13.28
C ASP A 13 -11.74 2.63 -13.54
N ALA A 14 -10.76 2.55 -12.63
CA ALA A 14 -9.57 1.74 -12.80
C ALA A 14 -8.93 1.33 -11.48
N THR A 15 -8.14 0.27 -11.55
CA THR A 15 -7.28 -0.17 -10.45
C THR A 15 -5.83 0.19 -10.79
N THR A 16 -5.15 0.89 -9.90
CA THR A 16 -3.73 1.25 -10.06
C THR A 16 -2.92 0.72 -8.88
N THR A 17 -1.65 0.40 -9.09
CA THR A 17 -0.78 -0.12 -8.04
C THR A 17 0.35 0.87 -7.78
N VAL A 18 0.56 1.22 -6.52
CA VAL A 18 1.61 2.15 -6.08
C VAL A 18 2.52 1.47 -5.07
N GLN A 19 3.79 1.86 -5.07
CA GLN A 19 4.76 1.41 -4.08
C GLN A 19 4.98 2.52 -3.06
N ILE A 20 4.86 2.18 -1.78
CA ILE A 20 5.09 3.08 -0.65
C ILE A 20 6.19 2.49 0.22
N GLU A 21 7.22 3.27 0.48
CA GLU A 21 8.24 2.92 1.45
C GLU A 21 7.70 3.20 2.86
N ALA A 22 7.60 2.15 3.67
CA ALA A 22 7.14 2.25 5.05
C ALA A 22 7.82 1.19 5.91
N ASN A 23 7.89 1.41 7.21
CA ASN A 23 8.48 0.47 8.16
C ASN A 23 7.47 -0.58 8.64
N SER A 24 6.18 -0.39 8.34
CA SER A 24 5.10 -1.27 8.75
C SER A 24 3.90 -1.14 7.81
N LYS A 25 3.08 -2.20 7.74
CA LYS A 25 1.83 -2.23 6.95
C LYS A 25 0.87 -1.09 7.31
N GLU A 26 0.81 -0.71 8.59
CA GLU A 26 -0.05 0.38 9.08
C GLU A 26 0.44 1.71 8.53
N GLU A 27 1.74 2.00 8.65
CA GLU A 27 2.37 3.20 8.09
C GLU A 27 2.18 3.27 6.56
N ALA A 28 2.29 2.14 5.85
CA ALA A 28 2.01 2.08 4.42
C ALA A 28 0.55 2.41 4.08
N LEU A 29 -0.41 1.86 4.84
CA LEU A 29 -1.83 2.12 4.64
C LEU A 29 -2.21 3.56 4.96
N GLU A 30 -1.66 4.13 6.03
CA GLU A 30 -1.87 5.52 6.42
C GLU A 30 -1.31 6.47 5.34
N ALA A 31 -0.07 6.24 4.90
CA ALA A 31 0.52 6.99 3.80
C ALA A 31 -0.30 6.84 2.50
N GLY A 32 -0.77 5.62 2.21
CA GLY A 32 -1.67 5.37 1.07
C GLY A 32 -2.98 6.14 1.17
N GLN A 33 -3.59 6.20 2.35
CA GLN A 33 -4.84 6.94 2.61
C GLN A 33 -4.64 8.44 2.52
N GLU A 34 -3.49 8.94 2.97
CA GLU A 34 -3.12 10.35 2.87
C GLU A 34 -2.89 10.78 1.42
N LEU A 35 -2.25 9.92 0.61
CA LEU A 35 -2.01 10.17 -0.81
C LEU A 35 -3.26 10.01 -1.68
N TYR A 36 -4.14 9.06 -1.35
CA TYR A 36 -5.35 8.72 -2.12
C TYR A 36 -6.60 8.76 -1.25
N PRO A 37 -6.99 9.93 -0.74
CA PRO A 37 -8.16 10.07 0.12
C PRO A 37 -9.44 9.70 -0.64
N GLY A 38 -10.27 8.85 -0.03
CA GLY A 38 -11.54 8.41 -0.61
C GLY A 38 -11.42 7.29 -1.65
N CYS A 39 -10.21 6.82 -1.96
CA CYS A 39 -10.02 5.63 -2.80
C CYS A 39 -9.93 4.37 -1.92
N ARG A 40 -10.33 3.22 -2.47
CA ARG A 40 -10.23 1.96 -1.74
C ARG A 40 -8.80 1.42 -1.87
N LEU A 41 -8.06 1.45 -0.78
CA LEU A 41 -6.70 0.94 -0.72
C LEU A 41 -6.71 -0.52 -0.26
N VAL A 42 -6.06 -1.37 -1.04
CA VAL A 42 -5.84 -2.78 -0.76
C VAL A 42 -4.34 -3.00 -0.69
N LEU A 43 -3.84 -3.41 0.48
CA LEU A 43 -2.44 -3.79 0.63
C LEU A 43 -2.24 -5.14 -0.09
N VAL A 44 -1.49 -5.13 -1.19
CA VAL A 44 -1.24 -6.32 -2.03
C VAL A 44 0.06 -7.00 -1.66
N LYS A 45 1.06 -6.21 -1.24
CA LYS A 45 2.38 -6.70 -0.81
C LYS A 45 2.89 -5.94 0.42
N PRO A 46 3.75 -6.58 1.23
CA PRO A 46 4.91 -7.36 0.83
C PRO A 46 4.50 -8.78 0.44
N GLU A 47 5.05 -9.33 -0.65
CA GLU A 47 4.98 -10.78 -0.87
C GLU A 47 5.54 -11.50 0.37
N PRO A 48 5.10 -12.74 0.66
CA PRO A 48 5.33 -13.43 1.93
C PRO A 48 6.82 -13.71 2.17
N GLY A 49 7.51 -12.68 2.66
CA GLY A 49 8.83 -12.70 3.30
C GLY A 49 8.77 -12.12 4.71
N GLU A 50 7.57 -11.80 5.22
CA GLU A 50 7.25 -12.02 6.63
C GLU A 50 7.12 -13.54 6.77
N GLN A 51 8.21 -14.29 6.91
CA GLN A 51 9.05 -14.35 8.09
C GLN A 51 10.44 -14.86 7.67
N LEU A 52 11.53 -14.27 8.16
CA LEU A 52 12.77 -15.04 8.34
C LEU A 52 12.49 -16.24 9.27
#